data_AF-A0A952D0A1-F1
#
_entry.id   AF-A0A952D0A1-F1
#
_cell.length_a   1.000
_cell.length_b   1.000
_cell.length_c   1.000
_cell.angle_alpha   90.00
_cell.angle_beta   90.00
_cell.angle_gamma   90.00
#
_symmetry.space_group_name_H-M   'P 1'
#
loop_
_entity.id
_entity.type
_entity.pdbx_description
1 polymer ?
#
loop_
_entity_poly.entity_id
_entity_poly.type
_entity_poly.pdbx_seq_one_letter_code
_entity_poly.pdbx_strand_id
1 'polypeptide(L)'
;MFRPLLTACAALALAAPAFAGDLTVPVTEPALAAPVAAPLPPATDWSGFYLGAQTGLVDLDDAGTGYSGPVYGAHLGYLRDFGSLVAGGELRYDDISALRGVAGRVTVLTGELRLGYDMGRLLPYVAVGAARANNHDIGVSATGPVYGLGADFALSDQWRLGAEATHSDLGYDDGTASSFTATNLGLSVSFSF
;
A
#
# COMPACT_ATOMS: atom_id res chain seq x y z
N MET A 1 -43.70 8.69 -119.35
CA MET A 1 -43.93 10.06 -118.86
C MET A 1 -43.36 10.19 -117.45
N PHE A 2 -42.52 11.21 -117.26
CA PHE A 2 -42.24 11.99 -116.03
C PHE A 2 -41.91 11.33 -114.67
N ARG A 3 -40.68 11.58 -114.19
CA ARG A 3 -40.29 11.71 -112.76
C ARG A 3 -40.83 13.06 -112.21
N PRO A 4 -41.12 13.21 -110.91
CA PRO A 4 -40.16 13.87 -109.98
C PRO A 4 -40.16 13.27 -108.54
N LEU A 5 -39.00 13.10 -107.89
CA LEU A 5 -38.36 14.04 -106.93
C LEU A 5 -39.28 14.46 -105.78
N LEU A 6 -38.97 14.04 -104.53
CA LEU A 6 -38.83 14.98 -103.41
C LEU A 6 -38.18 14.35 -102.17
N THR A 7 -37.08 15.00 -101.81
CA THR A 7 -36.22 14.89 -100.65
C THR A 7 -36.94 15.31 -99.37
N ALA A 8 -36.72 14.61 -98.25
CA ALA A 8 -36.88 15.18 -96.92
C ALA A 8 -35.93 14.48 -95.93
N CYS A 9 -34.87 15.20 -95.56
CA CYS A 9 -34.02 14.91 -94.41
C CYS A 9 -34.84 15.06 -93.12
N ALA A 10 -34.73 14.11 -92.19
CA ALA A 10 -35.04 14.33 -90.78
C ALA A 10 -33.98 13.62 -89.93
N ALA A 11 -33.38 14.39 -89.04
CA ALA A 11 -32.12 14.13 -88.36
C ALA A 11 -32.14 12.93 -87.40
N LEU A 12 -30.98 12.27 -87.30
CA LEU A 12 -30.68 11.29 -86.25
C LEU A 12 -30.74 11.95 -84.86
N ALA A 13 -31.67 11.49 -84.02
CA ALA A 13 -31.54 11.65 -82.57
C ALA A 13 -30.71 10.48 -82.04
N LEU A 14 -29.40 10.69 -81.87
CA LEU A 14 -28.54 9.77 -81.12
C LEU A 14 -28.92 9.86 -79.64
N ALA A 15 -29.69 8.89 -79.15
CA ALA A 15 -29.86 8.68 -77.72
C ALA A 15 -28.54 8.12 -77.15
N ALA A 16 -27.75 8.95 -76.49
CA ALA A 16 -26.61 8.48 -75.72
C ALA A 16 -27.11 7.82 -74.42
N PRO A 17 -26.59 6.65 -74.01
CA PRO A 17 -26.88 6.10 -72.69
C PRO A 17 -26.23 6.98 -71.62
N ALA A 18 -27.01 7.36 -70.61
CA ALA A 18 -26.47 7.96 -69.40
C ALA A 18 -25.69 6.88 -68.63
N PHE A 19 -24.37 7.05 -68.49
CA PHE A 19 -23.58 6.26 -67.55
C PHE A 19 -24.00 6.65 -66.13
N ALA A 20 -24.68 5.74 -65.44
CA ALA A 20 -24.89 5.84 -64.00
C ALA A 20 -23.50 5.84 -63.33
N GLY A 21 -23.20 6.93 -62.64
CA GLY A 21 -21.95 7.12 -61.91
C GLY A 21 -21.71 5.97 -60.93
N ASP A 22 -20.45 5.55 -60.91
CA ASP A 22 -19.88 4.49 -60.08
C ASP A 22 -20.31 4.61 -58.61
N LEU A 23 -20.85 3.53 -58.05
CA LEU A 23 -21.16 3.43 -56.64
C LEU A 23 -19.83 3.29 -55.90
N THR A 24 -19.22 4.41 -55.56
CA THR A 24 -18.03 4.44 -54.70
C THR A 24 -18.33 3.65 -53.44
N VAL A 25 -17.52 2.61 -53.20
CA VAL A 25 -17.62 1.73 -52.04
C VAL A 25 -17.64 2.61 -50.78
N PRO A 26 -18.60 2.42 -49.85
CA PRO A 26 -18.60 3.16 -48.61
C PRO A 26 -17.28 2.93 -47.89
N VAL A 27 -16.58 4.01 -47.54
CA VAL A 27 -15.39 3.95 -46.70
C VAL A 27 -15.83 3.40 -45.35
N THR A 28 -15.52 2.13 -45.09
CA THR A 28 -15.69 1.52 -43.77
C THR A 28 -14.77 2.27 -42.81
N GLU A 29 -15.35 3.04 -41.89
CA GLU A 29 -14.61 3.67 -40.81
C GLU A 29 -13.82 2.58 -40.05
N PRO A 30 -12.51 2.77 -39.78
CA PRO A 30 -11.76 1.81 -38.99
C PRO A 30 -12.47 1.63 -37.66
N ALA A 31 -12.88 0.41 -37.33
CA ALA A 31 -13.44 0.10 -36.03
C ALA A 31 -12.48 0.64 -34.96
N LEU A 32 -12.98 1.53 -34.10
CA LEU A 32 -12.25 2.00 -32.92
C LEU A 32 -11.72 0.76 -32.20
N ALA A 33 -10.39 0.63 -32.16
CA ALA A 33 -9.75 -0.44 -31.41
C ALA A 33 -10.29 -0.36 -29.97
N ALA A 34 -10.90 -1.45 -29.50
CA ALA A 34 -11.37 -1.52 -28.13
C ALA A 34 -10.20 -1.16 -27.20
N PRO A 35 -10.43 -0.34 -26.15
CA PRO A 35 -9.37 0.00 -25.23
C PRO A 35 -8.77 -1.30 -24.69
N VAL A 36 -7.49 -1.51 -24.98
CA VAL A 36 -6.72 -2.60 -24.38
C VAL A 36 -6.75 -2.35 -22.88
N ALA A 37 -7.30 -3.29 -22.12
CA ALA A 37 -7.27 -3.23 -20.67
C ALA A 37 -5.80 -3.09 -20.25
N ALA A 38 -5.50 -2.04 -19.48
CA ALA A 38 -4.16 -1.87 -18.91
C ALA A 38 -3.80 -3.14 -18.12
N PRO A 39 -2.56 -3.67 -18.24
CA PRO A 39 -2.12 -4.77 -17.41
C PRO A 39 -2.40 -4.42 -15.94
N LEU A 40 -3.06 -5.32 -15.21
CA LEU A 40 -3.15 -5.19 -13.76
C LEU A 40 -1.72 -5.06 -13.23
N PRO A 41 -1.44 -4.12 -12.31
CA PRO A 41 -0.15 -4.10 -11.64
C PRO A 41 0.09 -5.50 -11.04
N PRO A 42 1.33 -6.00 -11.08
CA PRO A 42 1.64 -7.29 -10.45
C PRO A 42 1.09 -7.26 -9.02
N ALA A 43 0.24 -8.23 -8.70
CA ALA A 43 -0.29 -8.38 -7.35
C ALA A 43 0.90 -8.56 -6.42
N THR A 44 1.03 -7.66 -5.43
CA THR A 44 2.07 -7.76 -4.42
C THR A 44 1.59 -8.80 -3.43
N ASP A 45 2.24 -9.96 -3.37
CA ASP A 45 1.88 -10.97 -2.38
C ASP A 45 2.53 -10.62 -1.04
N TRP A 46 1.71 -10.26 -0.06
CA TRP A 46 2.16 -9.98 1.30
C TRP A 46 2.28 -11.25 2.15
N SER A 47 1.85 -12.41 1.63
CA SER A 47 1.86 -13.65 2.38
C SER A 47 3.28 -14.16 2.60
N GLY A 48 3.61 -14.47 3.84
CA GLY A 48 4.89 -15.08 4.15
C GLY A 48 5.44 -14.69 5.51
N PHE A 49 6.53 -15.37 5.85
CA PHE A 49 7.35 -14.94 6.98
C PHE A 49 8.17 -13.73 6.57
N TYR A 50 8.41 -12.85 7.52
CA TYR A 50 9.34 -11.76 7.34
C TYR A 50 10.15 -11.56 8.62
N LEU A 51 11.33 -10.99 8.45
CA LEU A 51 12.15 -10.49 9.55
C LEU A 51 12.86 -9.22 9.14
N GLY A 52 13.15 -8.36 10.11
CA GLY A 52 13.72 -7.06 9.82
C GLY A 52 14.34 -6.40 11.04
N ALA A 53 14.82 -5.19 10.78
CA ALA A 53 15.30 -4.27 11.79
C ALA A 53 14.43 -3.01 11.76
N GLN A 54 14.30 -2.39 12.92
CA GLN A 54 13.53 -1.17 13.09
C GLN A 54 14.28 -0.16 13.94
N THR A 55 13.95 1.11 13.72
CA THR A 55 14.40 2.21 14.53
C THR A 55 13.26 3.18 14.74
N GLY A 56 13.22 3.86 15.88
CA GLY A 56 12.15 4.81 16.16
C GLY A 56 12.60 5.93 17.07
N LEU A 57 11.76 6.95 17.14
CA LEU A 57 11.88 8.04 18.09
C LEU A 57 10.72 7.92 19.08
N VAL A 58 11.08 7.73 20.35
CA VAL A 58 10.12 7.75 21.44
C VAL A 58 10.16 9.13 22.08
N ASP A 59 9.04 9.83 22.06
CA ASP A 59 8.84 11.03 22.86
C ASP A 59 8.03 10.64 24.12
N LEU A 60 8.68 10.69 25.28
CA LEU A 60 8.05 10.48 26.58
C LEU A 60 7.70 11.85 27.18
N ASP A 61 6.42 12.22 27.13
CA ASP A 61 5.91 13.46 27.72
C ASP A 61 5.65 13.29 29.23
N ASP A 62 6.72 13.21 30.03
CA ASP A 62 6.62 13.21 31.49
C ASP A 62 6.95 14.58 32.07
N ALA A 63 5.89 15.27 32.52
CA ALA A 63 5.89 16.35 33.51
C ALA A 63 7.13 17.29 33.53
N GLY A 64 7.61 17.73 32.35
CA GLY A 64 8.65 18.75 32.23
C GLY A 64 10.09 18.26 31.98
N THR A 65 10.33 16.96 31.78
CA THR A 65 11.62 16.45 31.27
C THR A 65 11.38 15.55 30.07
N GLY A 66 11.25 16.14 28.88
CA GLY A 66 11.11 15.39 27.63
C GLY A 66 12.37 14.57 27.37
N TYR A 67 12.27 13.25 27.49
CA TYR A 67 13.31 12.33 27.07
C TYR A 67 12.96 11.84 25.67
N SER A 68 13.72 12.32 24.69
CA SER A 68 13.67 11.82 23.31
C SER A 68 14.97 11.07 23.00
N GLY A 69 14.85 9.90 22.41
CA GLY A 69 16.01 9.08 22.07
C GLY A 69 15.71 8.05 20.99
N PRO A 70 16.75 7.67 20.21
CA PRO A 70 16.59 6.64 19.21
C PRO A 70 16.48 5.27 19.88
N VAL A 71 15.48 4.50 19.47
CA VAL A 71 15.34 3.08 19.79
C VAL A 71 15.76 2.27 18.58
N TYR A 72 16.38 1.12 18.82
CA TYR A 72 16.73 0.16 17.77
C TYR A 72 16.21 -1.22 18.18
N GLY A 73 15.69 -1.95 17.21
CA GLY A 73 15.11 -3.25 17.45
C GLY A 73 15.16 -4.14 16.23
N ALA A 74 14.72 -5.37 16.44
CA ALA A 74 14.45 -6.33 15.40
C ALA A 74 13.01 -6.83 15.52
N HIS A 75 12.44 -7.22 14.39
CA HIS A 75 11.08 -7.73 14.35
C HIS A 75 10.99 -8.92 13.41
N LEU A 76 10.03 -9.78 13.70
CA LEU A 76 9.71 -10.92 12.85
C LEU A 76 8.21 -11.17 12.92
N GLY A 77 7.64 -11.63 11.82
CA GLY A 77 6.21 -11.91 11.79
C GLY A 77 5.82 -12.77 10.62
N TYR A 78 4.52 -12.98 10.53
CA TYR A 78 3.89 -13.71 9.45
C TYR A 78 2.63 -12.97 9.03
N LEU A 79 2.56 -12.60 7.76
CA LEU A 79 1.35 -12.04 7.14
C LEU A 79 0.71 -13.08 6.23
N ARG A 80 -0.60 -12.99 6.10
CA ARG A 80 -1.39 -13.77 5.16
C ARG A 80 -2.30 -12.86 4.37
N ASP A 81 -2.19 -12.95 3.05
CA ASP A 81 -3.02 -12.22 2.11
C ASP A 81 -4.33 -13.00 1.82
N PHE A 82 -5.45 -12.31 1.88
CA PHE A 82 -6.80 -12.80 1.59
C PHE A 82 -7.41 -12.10 0.36
N GLY A 83 -6.57 -11.49 -0.49
CA GLY A 83 -6.94 -10.81 -1.72
C GLY A 83 -6.92 -9.28 -1.56
N SER A 84 -7.86 -8.73 -0.78
CA SER A 84 -7.87 -7.29 -0.47
C SER A 84 -7.49 -6.97 0.97
N LEU A 85 -7.46 -7.99 1.83
CA LEU A 85 -7.14 -7.87 3.24
C LEU A 85 -5.92 -8.70 3.55
N VAL A 86 -5.02 -8.15 4.35
CA VAL A 86 -3.83 -8.86 4.84
C VAL A 86 -3.90 -8.87 6.35
N ALA A 87 -3.73 -10.03 6.96
CA ALA A 87 -3.72 -10.14 8.42
C ALA A 87 -2.58 -11.03 8.89
N GLY A 88 -2.09 -10.78 10.08
CA GLY A 88 -0.98 -11.55 10.63
C GLY A 88 -0.59 -11.15 12.04
N GLY A 89 0.55 -11.68 12.48
CA GLY A 89 1.12 -11.38 13.78
C GLY A 89 2.59 -11.01 13.65
N GLU A 90 3.03 -10.11 14.54
CA GLU A 90 4.40 -9.66 14.63
C GLU A 90 4.91 -9.74 16.07
N LEU A 91 6.18 -10.12 16.20
CA LEU A 91 6.96 -10.04 17.43
C LEU A 91 8.10 -9.05 17.21
N ARG A 92 8.15 -8.03 18.07
CA ARG A 92 9.15 -6.98 18.07
C ARG A 92 10.01 -7.07 19.32
N TYR A 93 11.30 -6.93 19.15
CA TYR A 93 12.28 -6.89 20.23
C TYR A 93 13.08 -5.59 20.11
N ASP A 94 12.88 -4.70 21.07
CA ASP A 94 13.49 -3.37 21.09
C ASP A 94 14.50 -3.25 22.23
N ASP A 95 15.69 -2.77 21.91
CA ASP A 95 16.75 -2.43 22.87
C ASP A 95 16.74 -0.91 23.11
N ILE A 96 16.45 -0.52 24.35
CA ILE A 96 16.28 0.88 24.78
C ILE A 96 17.51 1.35 25.58
N SER A 97 18.57 0.53 25.65
CA SER A 97 19.81 0.85 26.38
C SER A 97 20.52 2.11 25.87
N ALA A 98 20.18 2.58 24.65
CA ALA A 98 20.73 3.79 24.06
C ALA A 98 20.06 5.09 24.55
N LEU A 99 18.96 5.03 25.31
CA LEU A 99 18.29 6.22 25.82
C LEU A 99 19.10 6.84 26.98
N ARG A 100 19.40 8.13 26.84
CA ARG A 100 20.04 8.93 27.89
C ARG A 100 19.12 9.01 29.11
N GLY A 101 19.60 8.52 30.26
CA GLY A 101 18.86 8.56 31.54
C GLY A 101 18.33 7.21 32.01
N VAL A 102 18.41 6.16 31.19
CA VAL A 102 18.08 4.79 31.59
C VAL A 102 19.31 4.14 32.25
N ALA A 103 19.19 3.75 33.51
CA ALA A 103 20.20 2.94 34.18
C ALA A 103 19.97 1.46 33.84
N GLY A 104 20.90 0.86 33.10
CA GLY A 104 20.88 -0.58 32.83
C GLY A 104 20.43 -0.99 31.43
N ARG A 105 20.42 -2.30 31.17
CA ARG A 105 19.95 -2.87 29.89
C ARG A 105 18.44 -3.10 29.96
N VAL A 106 17.68 -2.31 29.20
CA VAL A 106 16.22 -2.41 29.12
C VAL A 106 15.82 -2.95 27.76
N THR A 107 15.08 -4.05 27.78
CA THR A 107 14.60 -4.74 26.59
C THR A 107 13.09 -4.81 26.62
N VAL A 108 12.45 -4.49 25.50
CA VAL A 108 11.00 -4.55 25.35
C VAL A 108 10.68 -5.60 24.31
N LEU A 109 9.81 -6.54 24.68
CA LEU A 109 9.25 -7.53 23.78
C LEU A 109 7.77 -7.20 23.54
N THR A 110 7.40 -6.92 22.30
CA THR A 110 6.04 -6.58 21.92
C THR A 110 5.49 -7.65 21.00
N GLY A 111 4.30 -8.16 21.33
CA GLY A 111 3.54 -9.04 20.45
C GLY A 111 2.29 -8.33 19.97
N GLU A 112 2.11 -8.27 18.65
CA GLU A 112 1.01 -7.54 18.03
C GLU A 112 0.36 -8.34 16.91
N LEU A 113 -0.92 -8.05 16.68
CA LEU A 113 -1.69 -8.53 15.55
C LEU A 113 -1.88 -7.37 14.58
N ARG A 114 -1.63 -7.62 13.30
CA ARG A 114 -1.69 -6.64 12.24
C ARG A 114 -2.84 -6.97 11.30
N LEU A 115 -3.62 -5.96 10.94
CA LEU A 115 -4.70 -6.05 9.95
C LEU A 115 -4.60 -4.87 8.99
N GLY A 116 -4.40 -5.16 7.70
CA GLY A 116 -4.22 -4.15 6.66
C GLY A 116 -4.99 -4.45 5.39
N TYR A 117 -4.93 -3.48 4.48
CA TYR A 117 -5.61 -3.52 3.19
C TYR A 117 -4.58 -3.50 2.05
N ASP A 118 -4.64 -4.48 1.14
CA ASP A 118 -3.70 -4.55 0.02
C ASP A 118 -4.05 -3.49 -1.04
N MET A 119 -3.13 -2.54 -1.26
CA MET A 119 -3.19 -1.54 -2.32
C MET A 119 -2.10 -1.78 -3.38
N GLY A 120 -1.67 -3.04 -3.54
CA GLY A 120 -0.52 -3.44 -4.32
C GLY A 120 0.76 -3.16 -3.55
N ARG A 121 1.50 -2.13 -3.94
CA ARG A 121 2.81 -1.83 -3.32
C ARG A 121 2.73 -1.18 -1.95
N LEU A 122 1.54 -0.74 -1.53
CA LEU A 122 1.32 -0.09 -0.23
C LEU A 122 0.33 -0.94 0.57
N LEU A 123 0.66 -1.21 1.82
CA LEU A 123 -0.17 -1.92 2.78
C LEU A 123 -0.38 -1.01 4.00
N PRO A 124 -1.41 -0.15 4.04
CA PRO A 124 -1.85 0.46 5.28
C PRO A 124 -2.41 -0.61 6.22
N TYR A 125 -2.05 -0.54 7.50
CA TYR A 125 -2.49 -1.47 8.53
C TYR A 125 -2.74 -0.79 9.87
N VAL A 126 -3.54 -1.47 10.68
CA VAL A 126 -3.67 -1.22 12.11
C VAL A 126 -3.03 -2.38 12.86
N ALA A 127 -2.40 -2.08 13.99
CA ALA A 127 -1.75 -3.05 14.86
C ALA A 127 -2.34 -2.95 16.25
N VAL A 128 -2.61 -4.09 16.90
CA VAL A 128 -3.06 -4.13 18.30
C VAL A 128 -2.34 -5.26 19.02
N GLY A 129 -1.86 -5.02 20.22
CA GLY A 129 -0.98 -5.95 20.90
C GLY A 129 -0.75 -5.66 22.36
N ALA A 130 0.26 -6.33 22.91
CA ALA A 130 0.76 -6.10 24.24
C ALA A 130 2.29 -6.06 24.23
N ALA A 131 2.84 -5.06 24.91
CA ALA A 131 4.27 -4.94 25.15
C ALA A 131 4.60 -5.39 26.56
N ARG A 132 5.70 -6.14 26.70
CA ARG A 132 6.31 -6.48 27.98
C ARG A 132 7.70 -5.86 28.04
N ALA A 133 7.87 -4.90 28.94
CA ALA A 133 9.18 -4.34 29.27
C ALA A 133 9.78 -5.14 30.42
N ASN A 134 10.99 -5.67 30.23
CA ASN A 134 11.76 -6.30 31.29
C ASN A 134 13.02 -5.48 31.55
N ASN A 135 13.22 -5.10 32.82
CA ASN A 135 14.46 -4.49 33.25
C ASN A 135 15.32 -5.53 33.98
N HIS A 136 16.42 -5.93 33.33
CA HIS A 136 17.28 -7.03 33.80
C HIS A 136 18.02 -6.68 35.11
N ASP A 137 18.17 -5.39 35.41
CA ASP A 137 18.95 -4.92 36.57
C ASP A 137 18.10 -4.75 37.84
N ILE A 138 16.77 -4.68 37.73
CA ILE A 138 15.85 -4.48 38.88
C ILE A 138 14.70 -5.50 38.98
N GLY A 139 14.54 -6.41 38.01
CA GLY A 139 13.57 -7.52 38.10
C GLY A 139 12.09 -7.12 37.98
N VAL A 140 11.81 -5.90 37.49
CA VAL A 140 10.44 -5.40 37.29
C VAL A 140 10.01 -5.68 35.86
N SER A 141 8.79 -6.21 35.70
CA SER A 141 8.14 -6.41 34.40
C SER A 141 6.83 -5.63 34.32
N ALA A 142 6.71 -4.73 33.36
CA ALA A 142 5.47 -4.01 33.05
C ALA A 142 4.87 -4.59 31.77
N THR A 143 3.56 -4.85 31.78
CA THR A 143 2.81 -5.27 30.59
C THR A 143 1.74 -4.23 30.30
N GLY A 144 1.67 -3.75 29.06
CA GLY A 144 0.69 -2.74 28.66
C GLY A 144 0.11 -3.03 27.28
N PRO A 145 -1.12 -2.61 27.00
CA PRO A 145 -1.70 -2.68 25.67
C PRO A 145 -0.99 -1.71 24.71
N VAL A 146 -0.90 -2.09 23.45
CA VAL A 146 -0.29 -1.30 22.37
C VAL A 146 -1.26 -1.23 21.21
N TYR A 147 -1.44 -0.04 20.64
CA TYR A 147 -2.22 0.16 19.42
C TYR A 147 -1.39 0.98 18.44
N GLY A 148 -1.38 0.60 17.17
CA GLY A 148 -0.56 1.22 16.15
C GLY A 148 -1.30 1.41 14.84
N LEU A 149 -0.88 2.43 14.10
CA LEU A 149 -1.30 2.68 12.72
C LEU A 149 -0.02 2.78 11.90
N GLY A 150 0.07 2.00 10.82
CA GLY A 150 1.26 2.01 9.99
C GLY A 150 0.97 1.75 8.53
N ALA A 151 2.02 1.87 7.72
CA ALA A 151 1.97 1.51 6.33
C ALA A 151 3.30 0.87 5.90
N ASP A 152 3.23 -0.27 5.22
CA ASP A 152 4.37 -0.93 4.61
C ASP A 152 4.37 -0.68 3.11
N PHE A 153 5.55 -0.42 2.54
CA PHE A 153 5.77 -0.21 1.12
C PHE A 153 6.71 -1.27 0.56
N ALA A 154 6.25 -2.01 -0.45
CA ALA A 154 7.04 -3.02 -1.15
C ALA A 154 8.06 -2.33 -2.08
N LEU A 155 9.33 -2.36 -1.68
CA LEU A 155 10.45 -1.90 -2.51
C LEU A 155 10.70 -2.88 -3.66
N SER A 156 10.65 -4.17 -3.33
CA SER A 156 10.78 -5.30 -4.26
C SER A 156 9.94 -6.47 -3.72
N ASP A 157 9.90 -7.60 -4.43
CA ASP A 157 9.17 -8.82 -4.01
C ASP A 157 9.64 -9.36 -2.65
N GLN A 158 10.88 -9.04 -2.24
CA GLN A 158 11.47 -9.51 -0.99
C GLN A 158 11.71 -8.40 0.05
N TRP A 159 11.73 -7.13 -0.36
CA TRP A 159 12.12 -6.02 0.51
C TRP A 159 10.96 -5.08 0.73
N ARG A 160 10.70 -4.75 2.00
CA ARG A 160 9.65 -3.82 2.39
C ARG A 160 10.15 -2.79 3.39
N LEU A 161 9.66 -1.57 3.24
CA LEU A 161 9.93 -0.43 4.10
C LEU A 161 8.65 -0.07 4.83
N GLY A 162 8.64 -0.13 6.14
CA GLY A 162 7.50 0.21 6.98
C GLY A 162 7.69 1.53 7.71
N ALA A 163 6.59 2.23 7.92
CA ALA A 163 6.49 3.31 8.89
C ALA A 163 5.29 3.04 9.79
N GLU A 164 5.48 3.20 11.11
CA GLU A 164 4.43 2.96 12.09
C GLU A 164 4.39 4.11 13.10
N ALA A 165 3.19 4.62 13.34
CA ALA A 165 2.88 5.49 14.45
C ALA A 165 2.17 4.66 15.52
N THR A 166 2.82 4.46 16.66
CA THR A 166 2.29 3.67 17.76
C THR A 166 1.81 4.60 18.87
N HIS A 167 0.62 4.31 19.38
CA HIS A 167 0.04 4.96 20.55
C HIS A 167 -0.03 3.94 21.69
N SER A 168 0.57 4.28 22.82
CA SER A 168 0.56 3.43 24.00
C SER A 168 0.01 4.21 25.18
N ASP A 169 -1.16 3.79 25.65
CA ASP A 169 -1.74 4.25 26.90
C ASP A 169 -1.20 3.37 28.04
N LEU A 170 -0.14 3.83 28.70
CA LEU A 170 0.38 3.16 29.90
C LEU A 170 -0.35 3.72 31.13
N GLY A 171 -1.41 3.03 31.55
CA GLY A 171 -2.12 3.33 32.79
C GLY A 171 -1.48 2.67 34.01
N TYR A 172 -1.29 3.41 35.10
CA TYR A 172 -1.03 2.83 36.43
C TYR A 172 -2.35 2.37 37.07
N ASP A 173 -2.38 1.15 37.59
CA ASP A 173 -3.53 0.52 38.24
C ASP A 173 -3.67 0.99 39.72
N ASP A 174 -3.66 2.31 39.97
CA ASP A 174 -3.75 2.89 41.33
C ASP A 174 -4.63 4.14 41.43
N GLY A 175 -5.77 4.16 40.72
CA GLY A 175 -6.89 5.07 41.03
C GLY A 175 -6.65 6.58 40.84
N THR A 176 -5.55 6.99 40.23
CA THR A 176 -5.26 8.41 39.95
C THR A 176 -5.26 8.63 38.44
N ALA A 177 -6.23 9.40 37.95
CA ALA A 177 -6.48 9.66 36.53
C ALA A 177 -5.43 10.60 35.90
N SER A 178 -4.21 10.09 35.73
CA SER A 178 -3.15 10.74 34.97
C SER A 178 -2.89 9.91 33.72
N SER A 179 -3.53 10.28 32.60
CA SER A 179 -3.31 9.65 31.30
C SER A 179 -1.97 10.08 30.74
N PHE A 180 -1.01 9.14 30.63
CA PHE A 180 0.24 9.36 29.94
C PHE A 180 0.08 8.96 28.48
N THR A 181 0.13 9.94 27.57
CA THR A 181 -0.02 9.71 26.14
C THR A 181 1.37 9.70 25.50
N ALA A 182 1.85 8.53 25.08
CA ALA A 182 3.11 8.41 24.33
C ALA A 182 2.82 8.16 22.85
N THR A 183 3.35 9.03 21.98
CA THR A 183 3.33 8.85 20.53
C THR A 183 4.73 8.45 20.07
N ASN A 184 4.87 7.29 19.46
CA ASN A 184 6.13 6.79 18.91
C ASN A 184 6.05 6.76 17.39
N LEU A 185 7.10 7.22 16.71
CA LEU A 185 7.23 7.07 15.26
C LEU A 185 8.40 6.14 14.95
N GLY A 186 8.09 5.00 14.35
CA GLY A 186 9.04 3.98 13.94
C GLY A 186 9.17 3.89 12.42
N LEU A 187 10.39 3.59 11.97
CA LEU A 187 10.71 3.14 10.62
C LEU A 187 11.28 1.73 10.68
N SER A 188 10.93 0.90 9.72
CA SER A 188 11.36 -0.49 9.67
C SER A 188 11.75 -0.91 8.27
N VAL A 189 12.74 -1.79 8.17
CA VAL A 189 13.11 -2.45 6.91
C VAL A 189 13.04 -3.94 7.16
N SER A 190 12.31 -4.65 6.31
CA SER A 190 12.12 -6.10 6.46
C SER A 190 12.39 -6.84 5.16
N PHE A 191 12.79 -8.09 5.32
CA PHE A 191 12.94 -9.07 4.26
C PHE A 191 11.84 -10.13 4.38
N SER A 192 11.12 -10.38 3.29
CA SER A 192 10.08 -11.41 3.15
C SER A 192 10.64 -12.66 2.47
N PHE A 193 10.19 -13.84 2.92
CA PHE A 193 10.65 -15.15 2.46
C PHE A 193 9.69 -15.84 1.51
#